data_AF-D7TNR9-F1
#
_entry.id   AF-D7TNR9-F1
#
_cell.length_a   1.000
_cell.length_b   1.000
_cell.length_c   1.000
_cell.angle_alpha   90.00
_cell.angle_beta   90.00
_cell.angle_gamma   90.00
#
_symmetry.space_group_name_H-M   'P 1'
#
loop_
_entity.id
_entity.type
_entity.pdbx_description
1 polymer ?
#
loop_
_entity_poly.entity_id
_entity_poly.type
_entity_poly.pdbx_seq_one_letter_code
_entity_poly.pdbx_strand_id
1 'polypeptide(L)'
;MIDLVRYLQQPVSPTDRAPCNYHFFNTYFYKKLKEALSYKGSDKETSFIKFRRWWKGVNIFQKAYILLPIHQDHHWSLVIICIPDKEDEAGPIILHLDSLGLHYSRPIFDDIKSYLKEEWKYLNQEADSADLPIADRIWKHLPRRIEEKVIAVPQQKNDYDCGLFVLFFMERFIEEAPERLKKKDLAMFGKQWFKPEEASGLRVKIRNLLMKELQNASENN
;
A
#
# COMPACT_ATOMS: atom_id res chain seq x y z
N MET A 1 14.39 -3.18 -2.56
CA MET A 1 13.06 -2.53 -2.42
C MET A 1 12.78 -2.09 -0.98
N ILE A 2 13.08 -2.90 0.04
CA ILE A 2 12.93 -2.51 1.46
C ILE A 2 13.71 -1.23 1.80
N ASP A 3 14.94 -1.10 1.32
CA ASP A 3 15.74 0.11 1.53
C ASP A 3 15.25 1.33 0.73
N LEU A 4 14.50 1.11 -0.36
CA LEU A 4 13.93 2.19 -1.16
C LEU A 4 12.57 2.67 -0.63
N VAL A 5 11.79 1.78 0.00
CA VAL A 5 10.63 2.20 0.81
C VAL A 5 11.10 3.07 1.98
N ARG A 6 12.26 2.74 2.59
CA ARG A 6 12.91 3.62 3.57
C ARG A 6 13.35 4.97 2.99
N TYR A 7 13.78 5.01 1.74
CA TYR A 7 14.08 6.26 1.04
C TYR A 7 12.83 7.13 0.84
N LEU A 8 11.69 6.54 0.45
CA LEU A 8 10.39 7.24 0.38
C LEU A 8 9.84 7.67 1.75
N GLN A 9 10.36 7.12 2.84
CA GLN A 9 10.01 7.51 4.21
C GLN A 9 10.86 8.67 4.75
N GLN A 10 11.83 9.20 4.00
CA GLN A 10 12.59 10.37 4.44
C GLN A 10 11.68 11.61 4.42
N PRO A 11 11.52 12.31 5.55
CA PRO A 11 10.68 13.50 5.60
C PRO A 11 11.27 14.61 4.75
N VAL A 12 10.45 15.19 3.88
CA VAL A 12 10.82 16.34 3.03
C VAL A 12 10.94 17.63 3.86
N SER A 13 10.44 17.67 5.10
CA SER A 13 10.72 18.77 6.04
C SER A 13 10.50 18.38 7.52
N PRO A 14 11.17 19.05 8.48
CA PRO A 14 11.02 18.78 9.92
C PRO A 14 9.85 19.53 10.60
N THR A 15 9.01 20.23 9.83
CA THR A 15 8.02 21.17 10.37
C THR A 15 6.60 20.59 10.27
N ASP A 16 5.93 20.58 11.42
CA ASP A 16 4.57 20.14 11.72
C ASP A 16 4.28 18.64 11.68
N ARG A 17 4.14 18.06 12.89
CA ARG A 17 3.71 16.68 13.14
C ARG A 17 2.22 16.51 12.82
N ALA A 18 1.86 16.61 11.55
CA ALA A 18 0.68 15.90 11.07
C ALA A 18 0.93 14.38 11.27
N PRO A 19 -0.10 13.60 11.66
CA PRO A 19 0.05 12.15 11.67
C PRO A 19 0.48 11.71 10.26
N CYS A 20 1.55 10.92 10.15
CA CYS A 20 1.98 10.38 8.87
C CYS A 20 0.80 9.64 8.23
N ASN A 21 0.20 10.24 7.20
CA ASN A 21 -1.04 9.80 6.55
C ASN A 21 -0.84 8.53 5.70
N TYR A 22 0.40 8.08 5.55
CA TYR A 22 0.77 6.92 4.77
C TYR A 22 1.26 5.80 5.70
N HIS A 23 0.95 4.56 5.33
CA HIS A 23 1.59 3.38 5.90
C HIS A 23 2.15 2.52 4.77
N PHE A 24 3.40 2.12 4.91
CA PHE A 24 4.09 1.31 3.91
C PHE A 24 4.34 -0.06 4.49
N PHE A 25 3.74 -1.07 3.87
CA PHE A 25 4.14 -2.43 4.14
C PHE A 25 5.41 -2.77 3.37
N ASN A 26 6.25 -3.61 3.97
CA ASN A 26 7.33 -4.22 3.22
C ASN A 26 6.79 -5.35 2.33
N THR A 27 7.67 -5.85 1.47
CA THR A 27 7.34 -6.78 0.40
C THR A 27 7.02 -8.20 0.89
N TYR A 28 7.33 -8.53 2.15
CA TYR A 28 7.02 -9.82 2.74
C TYR A 28 5.60 -9.89 3.31
N PHE A 29 4.99 -8.74 3.60
CA PHE A 29 3.68 -8.68 4.24
C PHE A 29 2.63 -9.50 3.50
N TYR A 30 2.49 -9.29 2.18
CA TYR A 30 1.43 -9.95 1.42
C TYR A 30 1.60 -11.47 1.37
N LYS A 31 2.84 -11.97 1.25
CA LYS A 31 3.13 -13.40 1.33
C LYS A 31 2.67 -13.97 2.69
N LYS A 32 3.01 -13.27 3.78
CA LYS A 32 2.61 -13.67 5.14
C LYS A 32 1.10 -13.56 5.39
N LEU A 33 0.45 -12.58 4.78
CA LEU A 33 -1.00 -12.45 4.81
C LEU A 33 -1.66 -13.69 4.19
N LYS A 34 -1.21 -14.12 3.00
CA LYS A 34 -1.75 -15.33 2.34
C LYS A 34 -1.54 -16.58 3.20
N GLU A 35 -0.36 -16.73 3.79
CA GLU A 35 -0.08 -17.82 4.73
C GLU A 35 -1.09 -17.79 5.90
N ALA A 36 -1.31 -16.63 6.52
CA ALA A 36 -2.25 -16.47 7.65
C ALA A 36 -3.71 -16.74 7.24
N LEU A 37 -4.13 -16.34 6.04
CA LEU A 37 -5.48 -16.54 5.51
C LEU A 37 -5.75 -17.98 5.04
N SER A 38 -4.71 -18.78 4.81
CA SER A 38 -4.85 -20.19 4.39
C SER A 38 -5.33 -21.12 5.50
N TYR A 39 -5.13 -20.72 6.77
CA TYR A 39 -5.59 -21.48 7.93
C TYR A 39 -7.12 -21.47 8.05
N LYS A 40 -7.69 -22.54 8.62
CA LYS A 40 -9.14 -22.71 8.80
C LYS A 40 -9.49 -22.90 10.28
N GLY A 41 -10.73 -22.60 10.65
CA GLY A 41 -11.23 -22.80 12.02
C GLY A 41 -10.50 -21.96 13.07
N SER A 42 -10.31 -22.50 14.26
CA SER A 42 -9.63 -21.86 15.40
C SER A 42 -8.17 -21.47 15.11
N ASP A 43 -7.52 -22.20 14.21
CA ASP A 43 -6.13 -21.94 13.83
C ASP A 43 -5.99 -20.62 13.05
N LYS A 44 -7.05 -20.22 12.34
CA LYS A 44 -7.08 -18.95 11.59
C LYS A 44 -6.99 -17.75 12.52
N GLU A 45 -7.79 -17.72 13.58
CA GLU A 45 -7.81 -16.63 14.55
C GLU A 45 -6.46 -16.51 15.28
N THR A 46 -5.95 -17.66 15.75
CA THR A 46 -4.63 -17.73 16.41
C THR A 46 -3.50 -17.27 15.47
N SER A 47 -3.53 -17.69 14.21
CA SER A 47 -2.54 -17.31 13.20
C SER A 47 -2.62 -15.83 12.86
N PHE A 48 -3.84 -15.27 12.73
CA PHE A 48 -4.04 -13.85 12.48
C PHE A 48 -3.51 -12.99 13.63
N ILE A 49 -3.80 -13.33 14.89
CA ILE A 49 -3.27 -12.61 16.07
C ILE A 49 -1.73 -12.62 16.09
N LYS A 50 -1.12 -13.75 15.73
CA LYS A 50 0.35 -13.84 15.60
C LYS A 50 0.87 -12.97 14.46
N PHE A 51 0.19 -12.99 13.31
CA PHE A 51 0.56 -12.20 12.14
C PHE A 51 0.40 -10.69 12.39
N ARG A 52 -0.62 -10.28 13.16
CA ARG A 52 -0.90 -8.90 13.54
C ARG A 52 0.28 -8.17 14.19
N ARG A 53 1.23 -8.91 14.77
CA ARG A 53 2.50 -8.38 15.28
C ARG A 53 3.25 -7.52 14.25
N TRP A 54 3.04 -7.75 12.95
CA TRP A 54 3.65 -7.00 11.85
C TRP A 54 3.23 -5.53 11.78
N TRP A 55 2.05 -5.18 12.29
CA TRP A 55 1.56 -3.80 12.38
C TRP A 55 1.10 -3.45 13.80
N LYS A 56 1.64 -4.14 14.81
CA LYS A 56 1.35 -3.85 16.22
C LYS A 56 1.74 -2.42 16.55
N GLY A 57 0.83 -1.68 17.17
CA GLY A 57 1.02 -0.26 17.51
C GLY A 57 0.72 0.70 16.36
N VAL A 58 0.31 0.20 15.19
CA VAL A 58 -0.19 1.03 14.09
C VAL A 58 -1.66 0.75 13.89
N ASN A 59 -2.49 1.77 14.08
CA ASN A 59 -3.88 1.74 13.64
C ASN A 59 -3.93 2.11 12.15
N ILE A 60 -3.98 1.10 11.28
CA ILE A 60 -3.98 1.29 9.82
C ILE A 60 -5.18 2.12 9.33
N PHE A 61 -6.28 2.12 10.08
CA PHE A 61 -7.48 2.86 9.73
C PHE A 61 -7.40 4.34 10.10
N GLN A 62 -6.40 4.75 10.88
CA GLN A 62 -6.09 6.17 11.09
C GLN A 62 -5.33 6.80 9.91
N LYS A 63 -4.81 5.98 9.00
CA LYS A 63 -4.07 6.42 7.82
C LYS A 63 -5.02 6.86 6.72
N ALA A 64 -4.53 7.67 5.79
CA ALA A 64 -5.19 7.94 4.52
C ALA A 64 -4.89 6.85 3.50
N TYR A 65 -3.64 6.42 3.46
CA TYR A 65 -3.16 5.50 2.44
C TYR A 65 -2.32 4.39 3.04
N ILE A 66 -2.57 3.17 2.59
CA ILE A 66 -1.74 2.02 2.88
C ILE A 66 -1.17 1.52 1.56
N LEU A 67 0.15 1.64 1.38
CA LEU A 67 0.86 1.16 0.21
C LEU A 67 1.43 -0.22 0.48
N LEU A 68 1.04 -1.17 -0.36
CA LEU A 68 1.39 -2.58 -0.23
C LEU A 68 1.99 -3.09 -1.55
N PRO A 69 3.32 -3.14 -1.68
CA PRO A 69 3.94 -3.81 -2.81
C PRO A 69 3.70 -5.33 -2.74
N ILE A 70 3.28 -5.89 -3.87
CA ILE A 70 2.95 -7.30 -4.06
C ILE A 70 4.06 -7.93 -4.90
N HIS A 71 4.66 -9.00 -4.38
CA HIS A 71 5.66 -9.80 -5.09
C HIS A 71 5.24 -11.26 -5.14
N GLN A 72 4.93 -11.75 -6.34
CA GLN A 72 4.59 -13.14 -6.62
C GLN A 72 5.15 -13.53 -7.99
N ASP A 73 5.61 -14.77 -8.13
CA ASP A 73 6.04 -15.34 -9.42
C ASP A 73 7.05 -14.46 -10.20
N HIS A 74 8.01 -13.86 -9.49
CA HIS A 74 9.03 -12.94 -10.01
C HIS A 74 8.49 -11.61 -10.58
N HIS A 75 7.22 -11.30 -10.31
CA HIS A 75 6.54 -10.10 -10.76
C HIS A 75 6.17 -9.18 -9.59
N TRP A 76 6.25 -7.87 -9.84
CA TRP A 76 5.93 -6.83 -8.86
C TRP A 76 4.72 -6.02 -9.32
N SER A 77 3.81 -5.75 -8.39
CA SER A 77 2.70 -4.82 -8.57
C SER A 77 2.44 -4.07 -7.25
N LEU A 78 1.51 -3.13 -7.26
CA LEU A 78 1.20 -2.31 -6.09
C LEU A 78 -0.29 -2.36 -5.77
N VAL A 79 -0.61 -2.58 -4.50
CA VAL A 79 -1.93 -2.28 -3.93
C VAL A 79 -1.86 -0.98 -3.14
N ILE A 80 -2.84 -0.11 -3.33
CA ILE A 80 -3.05 1.08 -2.50
C ILE A 80 -4.44 0.99 -1.88
N ILE A 81 -4.52 1.00 -0.55
CA ILE A 81 -5.79 1.06 0.18
C ILE A 81 -6.02 2.52 0.57
N CYS A 82 -7.07 3.12 0.03
CA CYS A 82 -7.50 4.48 0.34
C CYS A 82 -8.58 4.43 1.42
N ILE A 83 -8.30 5.02 2.57
CA ILE A 83 -9.19 5.05 3.72
C ILE A 83 -9.98 6.37 3.71
N PRO A 84 -11.32 6.32 3.66
CA PRO A 84 -12.16 7.51 3.59
C PRO A 84 -12.05 8.36 4.86
N ASP A 85 -12.46 9.62 4.76
CA ASP A 85 -12.67 10.48 5.94
C ASP A 85 -14.00 10.12 6.66
N LYS A 86 -14.27 10.75 7.82
CA LYS A 86 -15.49 10.48 8.60
C LYS A 86 -16.77 10.91 7.89
N GLU A 87 -16.65 11.89 7.00
CA GLU A 87 -17.77 12.58 6.34
C GLU A 87 -18.20 11.86 5.07
N ASP A 88 -17.26 11.19 4.41
CA ASP A 88 -17.47 10.39 3.21
C ASP A 88 -18.21 9.10 3.56
N GLU A 89 -19.43 8.95 3.03
CA GLU A 89 -20.23 7.75 3.22
C GLU A 89 -19.73 6.55 2.41
N ALA A 90 -18.78 6.77 1.49
CA ALA A 90 -18.11 5.71 0.75
C ALA A 90 -17.22 4.87 1.67
N GLY A 91 -17.08 3.58 1.35
CA GLY A 91 -16.12 2.72 2.02
C GLY A 91 -14.71 2.85 1.42
N PRO A 92 -13.73 2.08 1.95
CA PRO A 92 -12.38 2.07 1.43
C PRO A 92 -12.31 1.72 -0.05
N ILE A 93 -11.37 2.33 -0.77
CA ILE A 93 -11.09 2.03 -2.18
C ILE A 93 -9.76 1.28 -2.24
N ILE A 94 -9.76 0.08 -2.83
CA ILE A 94 -8.55 -0.72 -3.06
C ILE A 94 -8.17 -0.58 -4.53
N LEU A 95 -7.02 0.05 -4.77
CA LEU A 95 -6.43 0.21 -6.09
C LEU A 95 -5.39 -0.89 -6.31
N HIS A 96 -5.37 -1.47 -7.52
CA HIS A 96 -4.32 -2.38 -7.96
C HIS A 96 -3.67 -1.83 -9.23
N LEU A 97 -2.35 -1.61 -9.15
CA LEU A 97 -1.52 -1.04 -10.20
C LEU A 97 -0.50 -2.08 -10.63
N ASP A 98 -0.53 -2.45 -11.91
CA ASP A 98 0.36 -3.46 -12.49
C ASP A 98 0.85 -2.99 -13.87
N SER A 99 2.17 -2.85 -14.01
CA SER A 99 2.83 -2.35 -15.24
C SER A 99 2.97 -3.39 -16.35
N LEU A 100 2.74 -4.67 -16.05
CA LEU A 100 2.70 -5.76 -17.04
C LEU A 100 1.34 -6.45 -17.12
N GLY A 101 0.45 -6.22 -16.14
CA GLY A 101 -0.85 -6.86 -16.07
C GLY A 101 -0.80 -8.37 -15.84
N LEU A 102 0.29 -8.90 -15.27
CA LEU A 102 0.47 -10.34 -15.07
C LEU A 102 -0.22 -10.86 -13.80
N HIS A 103 -0.49 -10.01 -12.81
CA HIS A 103 -1.22 -10.43 -11.62
C HIS A 103 -2.73 -10.43 -11.82
N TYR A 104 -3.36 -11.57 -11.51
CA TYR A 104 -4.81 -11.66 -11.36
C TYR A 104 -5.26 -10.84 -10.16
N SER A 105 -5.99 -9.75 -10.41
CA SER A 105 -6.35 -8.79 -9.37
C SER A 105 -7.41 -9.31 -8.38
N ARG A 106 -8.28 -10.22 -8.82
CA ARG A 106 -9.42 -10.70 -8.01
C ARG A 106 -8.98 -11.41 -6.72
N PRO A 107 -8.06 -12.41 -6.74
CA PRO A 107 -7.52 -13.01 -5.52
C PRO A 107 -6.86 -11.98 -4.59
N ILE A 108 -6.10 -11.03 -5.16
CA ILE A 108 -5.45 -9.96 -4.38
C ILE A 108 -6.50 -9.14 -3.64
N PHE A 109 -7.56 -8.68 -4.32
CA PHE A 109 -8.64 -7.95 -3.67
C PHE A 109 -9.33 -8.77 -2.57
N ASP A 110 -9.53 -10.07 -2.77
CA ASP A 110 -10.16 -10.92 -1.76
C ASP A 110 -9.28 -11.13 -0.52
N ASP A 111 -7.97 -11.26 -0.70
CA ASP A 111 -7.01 -11.33 0.40
C ASP A 111 -7.00 -10.02 1.20
N ILE A 112 -6.94 -8.86 0.52
CA ILE A 112 -6.91 -7.55 1.17
C ILE A 112 -8.24 -7.23 1.87
N LYS A 113 -9.38 -7.58 1.27
CA LYS A 113 -10.68 -7.48 1.95
C LYS A 113 -10.74 -8.34 3.20
N SER A 114 -10.19 -9.56 3.13
CA SER A 114 -10.15 -10.45 4.29
C SER A 114 -9.29 -9.86 5.40
N TYR A 115 -8.11 -9.33 5.05
CA TYR A 115 -7.25 -8.59 5.96
C TYR A 115 -7.98 -7.45 6.68
N LEU A 116 -8.61 -6.53 5.93
CA LEU A 116 -9.33 -5.38 6.51
C LEU A 116 -10.47 -5.82 7.43
N LYS A 117 -11.16 -6.92 7.10
CA LYS A 117 -12.23 -7.48 7.94
C LYS A 117 -11.70 -8.06 9.25
N GLU A 118 -10.61 -8.82 9.21
CA GLU A 118 -10.06 -9.42 10.42
C GLU A 118 -9.42 -8.34 11.32
N GLU A 119 -8.75 -7.33 10.76
CA GLU A 119 -8.24 -6.20 11.56
C GLU A 119 -9.37 -5.41 12.21
N TRP A 120 -10.47 -5.18 11.48
CA TRP A 120 -11.65 -4.54 12.03
C TRP A 120 -12.23 -5.31 13.22
N LYS A 121 -12.45 -6.63 13.08
CA LYS A 121 -12.98 -7.47 14.16
C LYS A 121 -12.08 -7.40 15.40
N TYR A 122 -10.77 -7.47 15.21
CA TYR A 122 -9.80 -7.40 16.29
C TYR A 122 -9.89 -6.07 17.04
N LEU A 123 -9.88 -4.93 16.33
CA LEU A 123 -9.95 -3.61 16.96
C LEU A 123 -11.28 -3.38 17.69
N ASN A 124 -12.40 -3.87 17.13
CA ASN A 124 -13.72 -3.75 17.75
C ASN A 124 -13.91 -4.66 18.98
N GLN A 125 -13.02 -5.64 19.21
CA GLN A 125 -13.02 -6.47 20.42
C GLN A 125 -12.18 -5.87 21.55
N GLU A 126 -11.22 -4.97 21.26
CA GLU A 126 -10.23 -4.48 22.25
C GLU A 126 -10.43 -3.04 22.76
N ALA A 127 -11.21 -2.14 22.12
CA ALA A 127 -11.37 -0.75 22.60
C ALA A 127 -12.64 -0.01 22.09
N ASP A 128 -13.06 1.02 22.84
CA ASP A 128 -14.14 1.96 22.51
C ASP A 128 -14.00 2.54 21.09
N SER A 129 -15.02 2.35 20.25
CA SER A 129 -15.05 2.70 18.82
C SER A 129 -14.95 4.21 18.49
N ALA A 130 -14.82 5.07 19.50
CA ALA A 130 -15.06 6.52 19.40
C ALA A 130 -14.00 7.30 18.59
N ASP A 131 -12.77 6.81 18.48
CA ASP A 131 -11.63 7.56 17.92
C ASP A 131 -11.20 7.17 16.49
N LEU A 132 -11.96 6.31 15.80
CA LEU A 132 -11.64 5.93 14.42
C LEU A 132 -12.12 6.99 13.41
N PRO A 133 -11.35 7.31 12.36
CA PRO A 133 -11.72 8.33 11.36
C PRO A 133 -12.72 7.85 10.31
N ILE A 134 -13.35 6.69 10.50
CA ILE A 134 -14.39 6.17 9.60
C ILE A 134 -15.68 6.08 10.40
N ALA A 135 -16.80 6.49 9.80
CA ALA A 135 -18.10 6.47 10.48
C ALA A 135 -18.59 5.05 10.81
N ASP A 136 -19.19 4.86 12.01
CA ASP A 136 -19.72 3.58 12.52
C ASP A 136 -20.64 2.82 11.54
N ARG A 137 -21.40 3.55 10.72
CA ARG A 137 -22.30 2.98 9.69
C ARG A 137 -21.56 2.30 8.55
N ILE A 138 -20.38 2.81 8.19
CA ILE A 138 -19.50 2.24 7.16
C ILE A 138 -18.88 0.97 7.71
N TRP A 139 -18.43 0.99 8.95
CA TRP A 139 -17.87 -0.16 9.65
C TRP A 139 -18.82 -1.35 9.73
N LYS A 140 -20.08 -1.11 10.11
CA LYS A 140 -21.11 -2.17 10.17
C LYS A 140 -21.36 -2.85 8.82
N HIS A 141 -20.99 -2.22 7.70
CA HIS A 141 -21.18 -2.72 6.34
C HIS A 141 -19.88 -2.80 5.54
N LEU A 142 -18.72 -2.76 6.19
CA LEU A 142 -17.41 -2.62 5.56
C LEU A 142 -17.19 -3.62 4.40
N PRO A 143 -17.52 -4.93 4.54
CA PRO A 143 -17.40 -5.88 3.43
C PRO A 143 -18.12 -5.51 2.14
N ARG A 144 -19.25 -4.78 2.24
CA ARG A 144 -20.13 -4.42 1.11
C ARG A 144 -19.82 -3.04 0.54
N ARG A 145 -19.02 -2.23 1.24
CA ARG A 145 -18.70 -0.85 0.86
C ARG A 145 -17.28 -0.67 0.33
N ILE A 146 -16.45 -1.72 0.34
CA ILE A 146 -15.12 -1.67 -0.26
C ILE A 146 -15.27 -1.66 -1.79
N GLU A 147 -14.69 -0.65 -2.42
CA GLU A 147 -14.60 -0.54 -3.88
C GLU A 147 -13.25 -1.12 -4.36
N GLU A 148 -13.29 -1.89 -5.44
CA GLU A 148 -12.11 -2.51 -6.05
C GLU A 148 -11.86 -1.86 -7.41
N LYS A 149 -10.63 -1.38 -7.66
CA LYS A 149 -10.28 -0.75 -8.93
C LYS A 149 -8.93 -1.25 -9.44
N VAL A 150 -8.94 -1.85 -10.64
CA VAL A 150 -7.72 -2.06 -11.42
C VAL A 150 -7.41 -0.76 -12.17
N ILE A 151 -6.24 -0.20 -11.94
CA ILE A 151 -5.82 1.06 -12.56
C ILE A 151 -5.10 0.77 -13.87
N ALA A 152 -5.55 1.42 -14.94
CA ALA A 152 -4.87 1.38 -16.23
C ALA A 152 -3.64 2.31 -16.21
N VAL A 153 -2.54 1.84 -15.63
CA VAL A 153 -1.26 2.57 -15.54
C VAL A 153 -0.46 2.51 -16.84
N PRO A 154 0.51 3.42 -17.06
CA PRO A 154 1.51 3.27 -18.12
C PRO A 154 2.21 1.92 -18.00
N GLN A 155 2.28 1.19 -19.11
CA GLN A 155 2.82 -0.16 -19.15
C GLN A 155 4.30 -0.13 -19.51
N GLN A 156 5.08 -1.01 -18.90
CA GLN A 156 6.48 -1.21 -19.26
C GLN A 156 6.60 -2.06 -20.53
N LYS A 157 7.72 -1.94 -21.25
CA LYS A 157 7.99 -2.72 -22.47
C LYS A 157 8.95 -3.88 -22.26
N ASN A 158 9.69 -3.90 -21.15
CA ASN A 158 10.62 -4.96 -20.77
C ASN A 158 10.03 -5.82 -19.64
N ASP A 159 10.70 -6.90 -19.27
CA ASP A 159 10.25 -7.87 -18.27
C ASP A 159 10.93 -7.68 -16.88
N TYR A 160 11.81 -6.70 -16.73
CA TYR A 160 12.68 -6.56 -15.54
C TYR A 160 12.50 -5.26 -14.76
N ASP A 161 11.69 -4.31 -15.25
CA ASP A 161 11.48 -3.01 -14.59
C ASP A 161 10.22 -2.96 -13.69
N CYS A 162 9.49 -4.07 -13.49
CA CYS A 162 8.24 -4.04 -12.71
C CYS A 162 8.44 -3.53 -11.28
N GLY A 163 9.59 -3.84 -10.67
CA GLY A 163 9.97 -3.28 -9.38
C GLY A 163 10.20 -1.76 -9.40
N LEU A 164 10.74 -1.20 -10.49
CA LEU A 164 10.93 0.24 -10.67
C LEU A 164 9.60 0.96 -10.89
N PHE A 165 8.70 0.36 -11.68
CA PHE A 165 7.35 0.88 -11.87
C PHE A 165 6.58 0.95 -10.55
N VAL A 166 6.66 -0.09 -9.70
CA VAL A 166 6.06 -0.05 -8.35
C VAL A 166 6.59 1.12 -7.52
N LEU A 167 7.90 1.36 -7.56
CA LEU A 167 8.51 2.47 -6.82
C LEU A 167 8.07 3.82 -7.36
N PHE A 168 8.03 3.97 -8.69
CA PHE A 168 7.58 5.19 -9.34
C PHE A 168 6.09 5.46 -9.10
N PHE A 169 5.25 4.41 -9.09
CA PHE A 169 3.83 4.52 -8.70
C PHE A 169 3.68 5.07 -7.29
N MET A 170 4.50 4.60 -6.33
CA MET A 170 4.48 5.11 -4.96
C MET A 170 4.93 6.57 -4.90
N GLU A 171 6.06 6.92 -5.53
CA GLU A 171 6.62 8.28 -5.56
C GLU A 171 5.59 9.27 -6.13
N ARG A 172 5.07 9.03 -7.34
CA ARG A 172 4.06 9.88 -7.96
C ARG A 172 2.77 9.96 -7.17
N PHE A 173 2.28 8.83 -6.65
CA PHE A 173 1.04 8.83 -5.88
C PHE A 173 1.18 9.67 -4.61
N ILE A 174 2.32 9.61 -3.91
CA ILE A 174 2.54 10.44 -2.72
C ILE A 174 2.58 11.93 -3.07
N GLU A 175 3.18 12.28 -4.21
CA GLU A 175 3.26 13.67 -4.68
C GLU A 175 1.91 14.25 -5.11
N GLU A 176 1.06 13.45 -5.75
CA GLU A 176 -0.16 13.92 -6.41
C GLU A 176 -1.46 13.61 -5.66
N ALA A 177 -1.43 12.67 -4.71
CA ALA A 177 -2.65 12.25 -4.01
C ALA A 177 -3.23 13.40 -3.18
N PRO A 178 -4.57 13.58 -3.18
CA PRO A 178 -5.21 14.49 -2.25
C PRO A 178 -5.01 14.02 -0.80
N GLU A 179 -5.40 14.82 0.18
CA GLU A 179 -5.34 14.40 1.59
C GLU A 179 -6.16 13.11 1.84
N ARG A 180 -7.33 13.01 1.19
CA ARG A 180 -8.21 11.84 1.21
C ARG A 180 -8.79 11.63 -0.20
N LEU A 181 -8.45 10.50 -0.81
CA LEU A 181 -8.86 10.16 -2.16
C LEU A 181 -10.36 9.80 -2.21
N LYS A 182 -11.10 10.48 -3.09
CA LYS A 182 -12.51 10.22 -3.39
C LYS A 182 -12.64 9.65 -4.79
N LYS A 183 -13.81 9.10 -5.12
CA LYS A 183 -14.05 8.45 -6.43
C LYS A 183 -13.77 9.35 -7.64
N LYS A 184 -14.07 10.65 -7.51
CA LYS A 184 -13.80 11.64 -8.56
C LYS A 184 -12.30 11.80 -8.85
N ASP A 185 -11.46 11.59 -7.84
CA ASP A 185 -10.01 11.78 -7.94
C ASP A 185 -9.33 10.61 -8.66
N LEU A 186 -10.03 9.49 -8.85
CA LEU A 186 -9.53 8.36 -9.66
C LEU A 186 -9.21 8.74 -11.11
N ALA A 187 -9.73 9.87 -11.59
CA ALA A 187 -9.39 10.44 -12.89
C ALA A 187 -7.93 10.93 -12.99
N MET A 188 -7.23 11.10 -11.87
CA MET A 188 -5.79 11.41 -11.87
C MET A 188 -4.95 10.28 -12.48
N PHE A 189 -5.44 9.04 -12.38
CA PHE A 189 -4.77 7.89 -12.95
C PHE A 189 -5.12 7.70 -14.42
N GLY A 190 -4.21 7.08 -15.17
CA GLY A 190 -4.49 6.64 -16.52
C GLY A 190 -3.24 6.23 -17.30
N LYS A 191 -3.44 5.80 -18.54
CA LYS A 191 -2.34 5.36 -19.43
C LYS A 191 -1.32 6.46 -19.73
N GLN A 192 -1.70 7.72 -19.52
CA GLN A 192 -0.86 8.90 -19.72
C GLN A 192 -0.40 9.52 -18.40
N TRP A 193 -0.56 8.82 -17.27
CA TRP A 193 -0.20 9.33 -15.95
C TRP A 193 1.28 9.75 -15.86
N PHE A 194 2.14 9.04 -16.58
CA PHE A 194 3.55 9.40 -16.78
C PHE A 194 4.10 8.68 -18.02
N LYS A 195 5.28 9.08 -18.48
CA LYS A 195 6.00 8.39 -19.56
C LYS A 195 6.76 7.18 -19.00
N PRO A 196 6.62 5.97 -19.56
CA PRO A 196 7.32 4.77 -19.09
C PRO A 196 8.83 4.94 -18.85
N GLU A 197 9.47 5.79 -19.65
CA GLU A 197 10.90 6.10 -19.55
C GLU A 197 11.28 6.79 -18.24
N GLU A 198 10.37 7.53 -17.61
CA GLU A 198 10.58 8.16 -16.29
C GLU A 198 10.75 7.09 -15.21
N ALA A 199 9.88 6.06 -15.21
CA ALA A 199 9.95 4.94 -14.29
C ALA A 199 11.20 4.08 -14.53
N SER A 200 11.50 3.74 -15.78
CA SER A 200 12.73 2.99 -16.12
C SER A 200 14.00 3.78 -15.77
N GLY A 201 13.96 5.11 -15.88
CA GLY A 201 15.05 6.02 -15.50
C GLY A 201 15.45 5.93 -14.02
N LEU A 202 14.54 5.48 -13.14
CA LEU A 202 14.85 5.24 -11.72
C LEU A 202 16.01 4.27 -11.54
N ARG A 203 16.24 3.34 -12.49
CA ARG A 203 17.38 2.41 -12.44
C ARG A 203 18.71 3.15 -12.28
N VAL A 204 18.91 4.20 -13.08
CA VAL A 204 20.13 5.01 -13.07
C VAL A 204 20.19 5.85 -11.81
N LYS A 205 19.06 6.47 -11.40
CA LYS A 205 18.96 7.26 -10.15
C LYS A 205 19.36 6.41 -8.94
N ILE A 206 18.77 5.22 -8.78
CA ILE A 206 19.04 4.30 -7.69
C ILE A 206 20.50 3.83 -7.71
N ARG A 207 21.02 3.45 -8.89
CA ARG A 207 22.43 3.04 -9.02
C ARG A 207 23.36 4.15 -8.54
N ASN A 208 23.14 5.39 -8.96
CA ASN A 208 24.00 6.51 -8.59
C ASN A 208 23.93 6.81 -7.09
N LEU A 209 22.74 6.73 -6.48
CA LEU A 209 22.56 6.87 -5.04
C LEU A 209 23.34 5.79 -4.27
N LEU A 210 23.20 4.52 -4.68
CA LEU A 210 23.92 3.41 -4.04
C LEU A 210 25.44 3.55 -4.15
N MET A 211 25.95 3.95 -5.33
CA MET A 211 27.38 4.19 -5.51
C MET A 211 27.89 5.30 -4.60
N LYS A 212 27.12 6.38 -4.43
CA LYS A 212 27.47 7.49 -3.53
C LYS A 212 27.51 7.04 -2.07
N GLU A 213 26.51 6.29 -1.62
CA GLU A 213 26.47 5.76 -0.24
C GLU A 213 27.61 4.79 0.05
N LEU A 214 27.95 3.92 -0.91
CA LEU A 214 29.09 3.01 -0.79
C LEU A 214 30.42 3.76 -0.70
N GLN A 215 30.60 4.82 -1.49
CA GLN A 215 31.78 5.66 -1.42
C GLN A 215 31.89 6.38 -0.06
N ASN A 216 30.80 7.00 0.41
CA ASN A 216 30.77 7.64 1.72
C ASN A 216 31.07 6.66 2.87
N ALA A 217 30.60 5.42 2.79
CA ALA A 217 30.89 4.40 3.78
C ALA A 217 32.35 3.93 3.75
N SER A 218 33.02 4.01 2.59
CA SER A 218 34.45 3.70 2.45
C SER A 218 35.37 4.84 2.92
N GLU A 219 34.91 6.10 2.85
CA GLU A 219 35.67 7.27 3.30
C GLU A 219 35.55 7.53 4.82
N ASN A 220 34.53 6.93 5.47
CA ASN A 220 34.28 7.06 6.92
C ASN A 220 34.77 5.85 7.75
N ASN A 221 35.56 4.95 7.15
CA ASN A 221 36.27 3.83 7.80
C ASN A 221 37.78 4.03 7.71
#